data_AF-A0A9P9U3A6-F1
#
_entry.id   AF-A0A9P9U3A6-F1
#
_cell.length_a   1.000
_cell.length_b   1.000
_cell.length_c   1.000
_cell.angle_alpha   90.00
_cell.angle_beta   90.00
_cell.angle_gamma   90.00
#
_symmetry.space_group_name_H-M   'P 1'
#
loop_
_entity.id
_entity.type
_entity.pdbx_description
1 polymer ?
#
loop_
_entity_poly.entity_id
_entity_poly.type
_entity_poly.pdbx_seq_one_letter_code
_entity_poly.pdbx_strand_id
1 'polypeptide(L)'
;MFKRSFRSRDAGSSQREPAQKSTSTDSQHRVDKSARLTKKSKRDLQKLSNLKQSLTGEHSSHKEQQSTQAKPAKEPLVITPAPIITITVGSEGRLFAAHEDILCQAALFERMLRGRNQSAQPKRILLEDEEPEVFSAILEYLYKGDYYPRLLYNQQQDSWELEDSLSIPAASRAAPLIPPTGNNSPQQRGGGRAGQGPSPSVEPTVFLSSLNQYLLRDTVVYCAAERYGLEELKKLALRKQGLQTGIDVSTILRSAQYCYAHTPDSDSRLRAHYLALIIRCRKTFKRSGTMQAEMEKAGSSNLYGQGSGKLFFDLFVAMCNHLDDVIELSNAATRGPQLLSSSHDDTQP
;
A
#
# COMPACT_ATOMS: atom_id res chain seq x y z
N MET A 1 -15.66 36.81 36.04
CA MET A 1 -14.68 37.63 36.80
C MET A 1 -14.82 37.33 38.28
N PHE A 2 -13.97 36.48 38.85
CA PHE A 2 -13.77 36.41 40.30
C PHE A 2 -12.29 36.07 40.55
N LYS A 3 -11.56 37.06 41.10
CA LYS A 3 -10.21 36.92 41.64
C LYS A 3 -10.33 36.60 43.12
N ARG A 4 -9.54 35.63 43.63
CA ARG A 4 -8.65 35.85 44.78
C ARG A 4 -7.71 34.67 44.95
N SER A 5 -6.42 35.02 44.91
CA SER A 5 -5.27 34.24 45.34
C SER A 5 -5.06 34.47 46.83
N PHE A 6 -4.67 33.45 47.59
CA PHE A 6 -3.73 33.57 48.71
C PHE A 6 -2.92 32.27 48.89
N ARG A 7 -1.63 32.45 49.17
CA ARG A 7 -0.55 31.48 49.37
C ARG A 7 -0.32 31.18 50.86
N SER A 8 0.53 30.16 51.08
CA SER A 8 1.41 29.86 52.24
C SER A 8 0.86 28.78 53.18
N ARG A 9 1.43 27.57 53.31
CA ARG A 9 2.80 27.05 53.60
C ARG A 9 3.15 27.10 55.09
N ASP A 10 3.22 25.91 55.71
CA ASP A 10 4.22 25.37 56.68
C ASP A 10 3.81 23.91 56.98
N ALA A 11 4.62 22.86 56.80
CA ALA A 11 5.91 22.45 57.38
C ALA A 11 5.79 21.73 58.75
N GLY A 12 6.19 20.45 58.80
CA GLY A 12 6.40 19.70 60.05
C GLY A 12 6.60 18.19 59.91
N SER A 13 7.89 17.78 59.81
CA SER A 13 8.57 16.57 60.38
C SER A 13 7.90 15.18 60.33
N SER A 14 8.58 14.02 60.26
CA SER A 14 9.97 13.56 60.12
C SER A 14 9.86 12.04 60.36
N GLN A 15 10.42 11.16 59.52
CA GLN A 15 10.95 9.87 60.00
C GLN A 15 11.83 9.16 58.96
N ARG A 16 12.84 8.48 59.50
CA ARG A 16 14.07 7.94 58.91
C ARG A 16 13.87 6.65 58.09
N GLU A 17 14.77 6.54 57.11
CA GLU A 17 15.35 5.36 56.43
C GLU A 17 15.71 4.14 57.33
N PRO A 18 15.87 2.92 56.77
CA PRO A 18 17.12 2.53 56.09
C PRO A 18 16.99 1.81 54.73
N ALA A 19 18.01 2.09 53.92
CA ALA A 19 18.34 1.51 52.61
C ALA A 19 18.52 -0.01 52.59
N GLN A 20 18.21 -0.64 51.44
CA GLN A 20 18.88 -1.86 50.99
C GLN A 20 18.81 -2.07 49.46
N LYS A 21 20.01 -2.09 48.88
CA LYS A 21 20.53 -2.89 47.75
C LYS A 21 19.83 -2.88 46.39
N SER A 22 20.56 -2.24 45.48
CA SER A 22 20.62 -2.37 44.02
C SER A 22 20.72 -3.80 43.50
N THR A 23 19.89 -4.14 42.50
CA THR A 23 20.16 -5.19 41.52
C THR A 23 20.08 -4.59 40.12
N SER A 24 21.24 -4.46 39.49
CA SER A 24 21.44 -4.04 38.10
C SER A 24 21.21 -5.22 37.15
N THR A 25 20.31 -5.09 36.18
CA THR A 25 20.27 -5.94 34.99
C THR A 25 19.83 -5.10 33.80
N ASP A 26 20.79 -4.56 33.03
CA ASP A 26 20.58 -4.27 31.62
C ASP A 26 21.92 -4.15 30.86
N SER A 27 21.84 -4.40 29.56
CA SER A 27 22.76 -3.94 28.50
C SER A 27 23.99 -4.80 28.18
N GLN A 28 23.78 -5.93 27.50
CA GLN A 28 24.70 -6.41 26.48
C GLN A 28 23.92 -6.78 25.21
N HIS A 29 24.11 -6.02 24.13
CA HIS A 29 24.47 -6.54 22.80
C HIS A 29 24.52 -5.38 21.78
N ARG A 30 25.70 -4.74 21.70
CA ARG A 30 26.15 -4.02 20.50
C ARG A 30 26.58 -5.06 19.47
N VAL A 31 26.09 -4.98 18.24
CA VAL A 31 26.77 -5.59 17.09
C VAL A 31 26.93 -4.57 15.97
N ASP A 32 28.18 -4.27 15.73
CA ASP A 32 28.71 -3.46 14.66
C ASP A 32 28.61 -4.16 13.31
N LYS A 33 28.47 -3.30 12.31
CA LYS A 33 28.34 -3.56 10.90
C LYS A 33 29.74 -3.64 10.27
N SER A 34 29.92 -4.62 9.37
CA SER A 34 30.95 -4.70 8.30
C SER A 34 32.10 -5.69 8.53
N ALA A 35 32.03 -6.85 7.87
CA ALA A 35 33.22 -7.50 7.29
C ALA A 35 32.87 -8.56 6.21
N ARG A 36 33.20 -8.20 4.97
CA ARG A 36 33.81 -9.01 3.89
C ARG A 36 33.07 -10.19 3.23
N LEU A 37 32.76 -9.89 1.96
CA LEU A 37 32.73 -10.73 0.76
C LEU A 37 33.78 -11.86 0.68
N THR A 38 33.37 -12.96 0.03
CA THR A 38 34.06 -13.79 -0.99
C THR A 38 34.07 -15.31 -0.73
N LYS A 39 33.13 -16.06 -1.35
CA LYS A 39 33.46 -17.30 -2.09
C LYS A 39 32.30 -17.80 -2.98
N LYS A 40 32.66 -18.01 -4.26
CA LYS A 40 31.97 -18.64 -5.40
C LYS A 40 31.36 -20.02 -5.05
N SER A 41 30.14 -20.36 -5.50
CA SER A 41 29.71 -20.90 -6.83
C SER A 41 29.48 -22.42 -6.82
N LYS A 42 28.48 -22.85 -7.60
CA LYS A 42 28.13 -24.22 -8.03
C LYS A 42 27.37 -25.09 -7.02
N ARG A 43 26.05 -24.87 -6.94
CA ARG A 43 25.04 -25.92 -6.71
C ARG A 43 23.68 -25.29 -6.91
N ASP A 44 23.13 -25.39 -8.13
CA ASP A 44 21.68 -25.39 -8.42
C ASP A 44 21.43 -25.34 -9.94
N LEU A 45 22.02 -26.32 -10.65
CA LEU A 45 21.77 -26.56 -12.09
C LEU A 45 21.19 -27.96 -12.34
N GLN A 46 20.78 -28.69 -11.30
CA GLN A 46 20.18 -30.04 -11.40
C GLN A 46 18.71 -30.10 -10.95
N LYS A 47 18.08 -28.97 -10.61
CA LYS A 47 16.64 -28.91 -10.29
C LYS A 47 15.76 -28.37 -11.44
N LEU A 48 16.36 -28.07 -12.59
CA LEU A 48 15.66 -27.56 -13.78
C LEU A 48 15.48 -28.60 -14.90
N SER A 49 15.98 -29.83 -14.73
CA SER A 49 15.79 -30.92 -15.71
C SER A 49 14.47 -31.67 -15.55
N ASN A 50 13.86 -31.64 -14.36
CA ASN A 50 12.63 -32.42 -14.10
C ASN A 50 11.33 -31.69 -14.48
N LEU A 51 11.41 -30.45 -14.98
CA LEU A 51 10.24 -29.68 -15.44
C LEU A 51 10.11 -29.64 -16.97
N LYS A 52 11.10 -30.13 -17.72
CA LYS A 52 11.10 -30.08 -19.21
C LYS A 52 10.73 -31.40 -19.90
N GLN A 53 10.44 -32.46 -19.16
CA GLN A 53 10.12 -33.78 -19.73
C GLN A 53 8.63 -34.14 -19.73
N SER A 54 7.75 -33.18 -19.39
CA SER A 54 6.29 -33.40 -19.33
C SER A 54 5.53 -32.93 -20.60
N LEU A 55 6.21 -32.62 -21.70
CA LEU A 55 5.59 -32.04 -22.91
C LEU A 55 5.84 -32.80 -24.22
N THR A 56 6.25 -34.06 -24.17
CA THR A 56 6.29 -34.93 -25.36
C THR A 56 5.73 -36.29 -25.01
N GLY A 57 4.49 -36.54 -25.43
CA GLY A 57 3.97 -37.90 -25.48
C GLY A 57 4.61 -38.65 -26.64
N GLU A 58 5.02 -39.89 -26.41
CA GLU A 58 4.73 -41.04 -27.29
C GLU A 58 5.20 -42.37 -26.68
N HIS A 59 4.54 -43.43 -27.13
CA HIS A 59 4.51 -44.81 -26.64
C HIS A 59 5.86 -45.54 -26.64
N SER A 60 6.09 -46.41 -25.64
CA SER A 60 6.67 -47.75 -25.85
C SER A 60 6.43 -48.67 -24.66
N SER A 61 5.87 -49.83 -24.98
CA SER A 61 5.49 -50.97 -24.15
C SER A 61 6.67 -51.85 -23.75
N HIS A 62 6.72 -52.40 -22.54
CA HIS A 62 7.20 -53.76 -22.26
C HIS A 62 6.67 -54.31 -20.91
N LYS A 63 6.36 -55.61 -20.94
CA LYS A 63 5.68 -56.47 -19.95
C LYS A 63 6.55 -56.80 -18.72
N GLU A 64 5.94 -56.97 -17.54
CA GLU A 64 5.78 -58.28 -16.86
C GLU A 64 5.14 -58.20 -15.45
N GLN A 65 4.06 -58.98 -15.29
CA GLN A 65 3.68 -59.88 -14.17
C GLN A 65 3.44 -59.35 -12.73
N GLN A 66 2.12 -59.29 -12.42
CA GLN A 66 1.44 -60.11 -11.40
C GLN A 66 1.53 -59.72 -9.89
N SER A 67 0.47 -59.11 -9.35
CA SER A 67 -0.34 -59.69 -8.27
C SER A 67 -1.55 -58.80 -7.91
N THR A 68 -2.57 -59.45 -7.38
CA THR A 68 -3.97 -59.06 -7.23
C THR A 68 -4.24 -58.07 -6.10
N GLN A 69 -5.00 -56.99 -6.35
CA GLN A 69 -6.05 -56.49 -5.43
C GLN A 69 -6.89 -55.38 -6.06
N ALA A 70 -8.21 -55.52 -5.98
CA ALA A 70 -9.21 -54.58 -6.47
C ALA A 70 -9.34 -53.35 -5.56
N LYS A 71 -9.41 -52.13 -6.15
CA LYS A 71 -10.03 -50.90 -5.61
C LYS A 71 -10.07 -49.77 -6.67
N PRO A 72 -10.94 -48.74 -6.51
CA PRO A 72 -11.96 -48.39 -7.49
C PRO A 72 -11.48 -47.45 -8.60
N ALA A 73 -12.27 -47.41 -9.67
CA ALA A 73 -12.11 -46.54 -10.82
C ALA A 73 -11.98 -45.07 -10.38
N LYS A 74 -10.93 -44.41 -10.87
CA LYS A 74 -10.84 -42.94 -10.88
C LYS A 74 -11.97 -42.42 -11.75
N GLU A 75 -12.96 -41.80 -11.12
CA GLU A 75 -13.94 -40.99 -11.84
C GLU A 75 -13.19 -39.91 -12.64
N PRO A 76 -13.58 -39.65 -13.89
CA PRO A 76 -12.97 -38.58 -14.68
C PRO A 76 -13.19 -37.26 -13.95
N LEU A 77 -12.12 -36.48 -13.79
CA LEU A 77 -12.16 -35.11 -13.29
C LEU A 77 -13.03 -34.28 -14.25
N VAL A 78 -14.33 -34.22 -13.96
CA VAL A 78 -15.24 -33.29 -14.62
C VAL A 78 -14.80 -31.91 -14.19
N ILE A 79 -14.14 -31.19 -15.09
CA ILE A 79 -13.85 -29.76 -14.94
C ILE A 79 -15.19 -29.04 -15.09
N THR A 80 -16.00 -29.04 -14.04
CA THR A 80 -17.15 -28.16 -13.97
C THR A 80 -16.64 -26.73 -13.76
N PRO A 81 -17.09 -25.73 -14.54
CA PRO A 81 -16.72 -24.35 -14.28
C PRO A 81 -17.11 -23.98 -12.85
N ALA A 82 -16.22 -23.28 -12.14
CA ALA A 82 -16.46 -22.89 -10.77
C ALA A 82 -17.76 -22.08 -10.64
N PRO A 83 -18.56 -22.27 -9.57
CA PRO A 83 -19.81 -21.56 -9.39
C PRO A 83 -19.64 -20.04 -9.47
N ILE A 84 -20.55 -19.37 -10.19
CA ILE A 84 -20.56 -17.92 -10.28
C ILE A 84 -21.35 -17.34 -9.10
N ILE A 85 -20.72 -16.41 -8.39
CA ILE A 85 -21.29 -15.69 -7.25
C ILE A 85 -21.62 -14.28 -7.69
N THR A 86 -22.80 -13.81 -7.32
CA THR A 86 -23.22 -12.42 -7.55
C THR A 86 -22.89 -11.57 -6.33
N ILE A 87 -22.13 -10.50 -6.52
CA ILE A 87 -21.80 -9.53 -5.48
C ILE A 87 -22.47 -8.20 -5.81
N THR A 88 -23.15 -7.60 -4.85
CA THR A 88 -23.70 -6.24 -4.92
C THR A 88 -22.76 -5.31 -4.17
N VAL A 89 -22.28 -4.25 -4.84
CA VAL A 89 -21.24 -3.35 -4.31
C VAL A 89 -21.71 -1.89 -4.34
N GLY A 90 -21.40 -1.17 -3.25
CA GLY A 90 -21.65 0.25 -3.08
C GLY A 90 -23.11 0.60 -2.82
N SER A 91 -23.36 1.87 -2.51
CA SER A 91 -24.69 2.41 -2.23
C SER A 91 -25.65 2.34 -3.43
N GLU A 92 -25.09 2.35 -4.65
CA GLU A 92 -25.86 2.19 -5.89
C GLU A 92 -26.21 0.72 -6.20
N GLY A 93 -25.64 -0.22 -5.45
CA GLY A 93 -25.90 -1.64 -5.63
C GLY A 93 -25.40 -2.20 -6.96
N ARG A 94 -24.24 -1.75 -7.44
CA ARG A 94 -23.65 -2.23 -8.69
C ARG A 94 -23.35 -3.72 -8.59
N LEU A 95 -23.82 -4.49 -9.57
CA LEU A 95 -23.68 -5.95 -9.58
C LEU A 95 -22.38 -6.38 -10.25
N PHE A 96 -21.69 -7.32 -9.61
CA PHE A 96 -20.53 -8.02 -10.12
C PHE A 96 -20.80 -9.53 -10.12
N ALA A 97 -20.25 -10.22 -11.11
CA ALA A 97 -20.28 -11.69 -11.20
C ALA A 97 -18.84 -12.19 -11.21
N ALA A 98 -18.51 -13.12 -10.32
CA ALA A 98 -17.17 -13.66 -10.19
C ALA A 98 -17.19 -15.15 -9.83
N HIS A 99 -16.17 -15.89 -10.24
CA HIS A 99 -16.06 -17.30 -9.91
C HIS A 99 -15.66 -17.49 -8.44
N GLU A 100 -16.29 -18.47 -7.78
CA GLU A 100 -16.09 -18.76 -6.36
C GLU A 100 -14.63 -19.06 -6.00
N ASP A 101 -13.93 -19.81 -6.84
CA ASP A 101 -12.52 -20.14 -6.68
C ASP A 101 -11.62 -18.90 -6.73
N ILE A 102 -11.92 -17.95 -7.62
CA ILE A 102 -11.20 -16.68 -7.72
C ILE A 102 -11.42 -15.82 -6.48
N LEU A 103 -12.66 -15.74 -5.97
CA LEU A 103 -12.96 -14.98 -4.75
C LEU A 103 -12.28 -15.58 -3.53
N CYS A 104 -12.20 -16.91 -3.44
CA CYS A 104 -11.56 -17.62 -2.32
C CYS A 104 -10.05 -17.37 -2.19
N GLN A 105 -9.40 -16.75 -3.18
CA GLN A 105 -8.02 -16.26 -3.02
C GLN A 105 -7.92 -15.11 -2.00
N ALA A 106 -9.00 -14.38 -1.74
CA ALA A 106 -9.08 -13.39 -0.68
C ALA A 106 -9.61 -14.01 0.61
N ALA A 107 -8.88 -13.85 1.71
CA ALA A 107 -9.20 -14.44 3.01
C ALA A 107 -10.59 -14.03 3.53
N LEU A 108 -11.02 -12.81 3.22
CA LEU A 108 -12.34 -12.31 3.57
C LEU A 108 -13.45 -13.15 2.94
N PHE A 109 -13.39 -13.37 1.61
CA PHE A 109 -14.41 -14.12 0.90
C PHE A 109 -14.36 -15.60 1.21
N GLU A 110 -13.17 -16.17 1.37
CA GLU A 110 -13.01 -17.54 1.83
C GLU A 110 -13.78 -17.79 3.13
N ARG A 111 -13.64 -16.89 4.11
CA ARG A 111 -14.37 -16.97 5.38
C ARG A 111 -15.88 -16.82 5.21
N MET A 112 -16.33 -15.92 4.35
CA MET A 112 -17.76 -15.71 4.08
C MET A 112 -18.41 -16.92 3.40
N LEU A 113 -17.68 -17.58 2.49
CA LEU A 113 -18.20 -18.66 1.66
C LEU A 113 -18.15 -20.02 2.34
N ARG A 114 -17.12 -20.29 3.18
CA ARG A 114 -17.02 -21.54 3.96
C ARG A 114 -18.27 -21.84 4.80
N GLY A 115 -18.96 -20.83 5.33
CA GLY A 115 -20.16 -20.99 6.16
C GLY A 115 -21.48 -21.16 5.39
N ARG A 116 -21.49 -20.94 4.07
CA ARG A 116 -22.73 -20.83 3.25
C ARG A 116 -23.04 -22.10 2.45
N ASN A 117 -22.17 -23.11 2.47
CA ASN A 117 -22.27 -24.33 1.66
C ASN A 117 -23.47 -25.25 1.99
N GLN A 118 -24.28 -24.93 3.00
CA GLN A 118 -25.43 -25.77 3.43
C GLN A 118 -26.81 -25.18 3.06
N SER A 119 -26.90 -23.97 2.48
CA SER A 119 -28.18 -23.33 2.16
C SER A 119 -28.48 -23.33 0.66
N ALA A 120 -29.68 -23.72 0.27
CA ALA A 120 -30.19 -23.73 -1.11
C ALA A 120 -30.46 -22.32 -1.72
N GLN A 121 -30.09 -21.25 -1.02
CA GLN A 121 -30.29 -19.88 -1.48
C GLN A 121 -29.12 -19.44 -2.38
N PRO A 122 -29.36 -18.60 -3.40
CA PRO A 122 -28.31 -18.11 -4.28
C PRO A 122 -27.22 -17.40 -3.46
N LYS A 123 -25.95 -17.74 -3.73
CA LYS A 123 -24.77 -17.12 -3.09
C LYS A 123 -24.69 -15.66 -3.53
N ARG A 124 -25.32 -14.77 -2.76
CA ARG A 124 -25.26 -13.31 -2.93
C ARG A 124 -24.46 -12.69 -1.81
N ILE A 125 -23.49 -11.85 -2.16
CA ILE A 125 -22.67 -11.10 -1.22
C ILE A 125 -23.02 -9.61 -1.35
N LEU A 126 -23.13 -8.91 -0.22
CA LEU A 126 -23.39 -7.47 -0.15
C LEU A 126 -22.16 -6.78 0.42
N LEU A 127 -21.66 -5.76 -0.28
CA LEU A 127 -20.53 -4.92 0.12
C LEU A 127 -20.95 -3.45 0.03
N GLU A 128 -21.71 -2.99 1.03
CA GLU A 128 -22.30 -1.64 1.03
C GLU A 128 -21.25 -0.55 1.26
N ASP A 129 -20.20 -0.83 2.05
CA ASP A 129 -19.13 0.11 2.39
C ASP A 129 -18.00 0.18 1.34
N GLU A 130 -18.06 -0.63 0.28
CA GLU A 130 -17.04 -0.66 -0.78
C GLU A 130 -17.49 0.13 -2.00
N GLU A 131 -16.57 0.90 -2.59
CA GLU A 131 -16.84 1.57 -3.85
C GLU A 131 -16.66 0.62 -5.05
N PRO A 132 -17.53 0.68 -6.07
CA PRO A 132 -17.45 -0.23 -7.21
C PRO A 132 -16.12 -0.17 -7.97
N GLU A 133 -15.49 1.00 -8.07
CA GLU A 133 -14.21 1.22 -8.75
C GLU A 133 -13.05 0.55 -8.00
N VAL A 134 -13.14 0.51 -6.67
CA VAL A 134 -12.17 -0.15 -5.78
C VAL A 134 -12.36 -1.66 -5.87
N PHE A 135 -13.60 -2.13 -5.78
CA PHE A 135 -13.90 -3.56 -5.93
C PHE A 135 -13.52 -4.08 -7.31
N SER A 136 -13.75 -3.29 -8.37
CA SER A 136 -13.31 -3.63 -9.72
C SER A 136 -11.80 -3.81 -9.80
N ALA A 137 -11.02 -2.99 -9.09
CA ALA A 137 -9.56 -3.13 -9.03
C ALA A 137 -9.14 -4.42 -8.32
N ILE A 138 -9.78 -4.72 -7.19
CA ILE A 138 -9.54 -5.96 -6.44
C ILE A 138 -9.86 -7.18 -7.30
N LEU A 139 -11.04 -7.19 -7.93
CA LEU A 139 -11.46 -8.31 -8.75
C LEU A 139 -10.53 -8.51 -9.94
N GLU A 140 -10.12 -7.44 -10.62
CA GLU A 140 -9.14 -7.52 -11.70
C GLU A 140 -7.82 -8.11 -11.22
N TYR A 141 -7.33 -7.68 -10.05
CA TYR A 141 -6.13 -8.25 -9.43
C TYR A 141 -6.29 -9.75 -9.15
N LEU A 142 -7.43 -10.21 -8.64
CA LEU A 142 -7.65 -11.64 -8.37
C LEU A 142 -7.61 -12.50 -9.65
N TYR A 143 -7.98 -11.93 -10.81
CA TYR A 143 -7.90 -12.63 -12.09
C TYR A 143 -6.53 -12.54 -12.77
N LYS A 144 -5.84 -11.39 -12.66
CA LYS A 144 -4.68 -11.07 -13.51
C LYS A 144 -3.37 -10.89 -12.74
N GLY A 145 -3.43 -10.76 -11.42
CA GLY A 145 -2.29 -10.39 -10.56
C GLY A 145 -1.90 -8.91 -10.65
N ASP A 146 -2.66 -8.08 -11.38
CA ASP A 146 -2.48 -6.64 -11.52
C ASP A 146 -3.86 -5.98 -11.73
N TYR A 147 -3.95 -4.68 -11.52
CA TYR A 147 -5.14 -3.89 -11.79
C TYR A 147 -4.77 -2.64 -12.60
N TYR A 148 -5.68 -2.21 -13.47
CA TYR A 148 -5.43 -1.08 -14.36
C TYR A 148 -5.25 0.25 -13.59
N PRO A 149 -4.34 1.15 -14.03
CA PRO A 149 -3.38 0.98 -15.12
C PRO A 149 -2.24 0.03 -14.76
N ARG A 150 -1.80 -0.83 -15.68
CA ARG A 150 -0.82 -1.89 -15.37
C ARG A 150 0.55 -1.32 -15.03
N LEU A 151 1.27 -2.05 -14.20
CA LEU A 151 2.64 -1.72 -13.83
C LEU A 151 3.61 -2.37 -14.82
N LEU A 152 4.32 -1.56 -15.60
CA LEU A 152 5.21 -2.00 -16.66
C LEU A 152 6.67 -1.71 -16.30
N TYR A 153 7.58 -2.63 -16.61
CA TYR A 153 9.01 -2.43 -16.44
C TYR A 153 9.64 -2.02 -17.77
N ASN A 154 10.24 -0.83 -17.78
CA ASN A 154 10.98 -0.30 -18.89
C ASN A 154 12.43 -0.80 -18.82
N GLN A 155 12.75 -1.81 -19.64
CA GLN A 155 14.10 -2.39 -19.69
C GLN A 155 15.18 -1.40 -20.13
N GLN A 156 14.82 -0.36 -20.90
CA GLN A 156 15.79 0.61 -21.42
C GLN A 156 16.24 1.60 -20.35
N GLN A 157 15.34 1.93 -19.43
CA GLN A 157 15.59 2.92 -18.37
C GLN A 157 15.76 2.31 -16.98
N ASP A 158 15.73 0.98 -16.87
CA ASP A 158 15.71 0.25 -15.59
C ASP A 158 14.69 0.85 -14.60
N SER A 159 13.51 1.21 -15.14
CA SER A 159 12.49 1.98 -14.43
C SER A 159 11.14 1.29 -14.52
N TRP A 160 10.24 1.65 -13.60
CA TRP A 160 8.87 1.16 -13.58
C TRP A 160 7.93 2.31 -13.89
N GLU A 161 6.96 2.04 -14.75
CA GLU A 161 6.05 3.04 -15.31
C GLU A 161 4.62 2.49 -15.33
N LEU A 162 3.63 3.39 -15.33
CA LEU A 162 2.23 3.01 -15.52
C LEU A 162 1.91 2.95 -17.00
N GLU A 163 1.08 1.99 -17.42
CA GLU A 163 0.63 1.84 -18.81
C GLU A 163 0.11 3.16 -19.42
N ASP A 164 -0.61 3.97 -18.65
CA ASP A 164 -1.13 5.26 -19.11
C ASP A 164 -0.07 6.34 -19.34
N SER A 165 1.11 6.21 -18.71
CA SER A 165 2.22 7.14 -18.96
C SER A 165 2.79 6.98 -20.38
N LEU A 166 2.53 5.83 -21.02
CA LEU A 166 2.99 5.52 -22.38
C LEU A 166 1.99 5.95 -23.45
N SER A 167 0.70 6.06 -23.10
CA SER A 167 -0.37 6.38 -24.05
C SER A 167 -0.59 7.88 -24.25
N ILE A 168 0.01 8.75 -23.41
CA ILE A 168 -0.03 10.20 -23.57
C ILE A 168 1.31 10.69 -24.15
N PRO A 169 1.35 11.25 -25.38
CA PRO A 169 2.56 11.87 -25.92
C PRO A 169 3.07 12.96 -24.98
N ALA A 170 4.39 13.02 -24.76
CA ALA A 170 5.01 13.97 -23.84
C ALA A 170 4.60 15.45 -24.06
N ALA A 171 4.19 15.80 -25.28
CA ALA A 171 3.71 17.13 -25.66
C ALA A 171 2.37 17.53 -24.99
N SER A 172 1.54 16.57 -24.58
CA SER A 172 0.22 16.83 -23.97
C SER A 172 0.28 17.01 -22.44
N ARG A 173 1.42 16.73 -21.81
CA ARG A 173 1.61 16.84 -20.35
C ARG A 173 1.72 18.28 -19.82
N ALA A 174 1.75 19.28 -20.71
CA ALA A 174 1.99 20.69 -20.38
C ALA A 174 0.76 21.61 -20.51
N ALA A 175 -0.41 21.10 -20.89
CA ALA A 175 -1.61 21.92 -21.02
C ALA A 175 -2.34 22.04 -19.65
N PRO A 176 -2.61 23.26 -19.15
CA PRO A 176 -3.44 23.43 -17.96
C PRO A 176 -4.87 22.96 -18.27
N LEU A 177 -5.40 22.05 -17.45
CA LEU A 177 -6.81 21.69 -17.47
C LEU A 177 -7.62 22.92 -17.00
N ILE A 178 -8.24 23.61 -17.96
CA ILE A 178 -9.27 24.61 -17.67
C ILE A 178 -10.56 23.84 -17.37
N PRO A 179 -11.20 24.01 -16.20
CA PRO A 179 -12.47 23.34 -15.93
C PRO A 179 -13.56 23.88 -16.86
N PRO A 180 -14.42 23.02 -17.44
CA PRO A 180 -15.53 23.48 -18.27
C PRO A 180 -16.57 24.15 -17.36
N THR A 181 -16.63 25.48 -17.43
CA THR A 181 -17.76 26.26 -16.91
C THR A 181 -19.00 25.90 -17.70
N GLY A 182 -20.06 25.54 -16.98
CA GLY A 182 -21.28 24.96 -17.54
C GLY A 182 -22.07 25.86 -18.47
N ASN A 183 -22.84 25.22 -19.35
CA ASN A 183 -24.19 25.67 -19.72
C ASN A 183 -25.00 24.47 -20.24
N ASN A 184 -26.18 24.29 -19.64
CA ASN A 184 -27.17 23.28 -19.97
C ASN A 184 -27.92 23.63 -21.28
N SER A 185 -28.19 22.62 -22.12
CA SER A 185 -29.54 22.30 -22.64
C SER A 185 -29.54 20.98 -23.45
N PRO A 186 -30.63 20.17 -23.43
CA PRO A 186 -30.64 18.82 -23.98
C PRO A 186 -31.43 18.71 -25.29
N GLN A 187 -30.86 18.17 -26.38
CA GLN A 187 -31.68 17.62 -27.46
C GLN A 187 -30.94 16.60 -28.37
N GLN A 188 -31.32 15.35 -28.18
CA GLN A 188 -31.70 14.36 -29.20
C GLN A 188 -30.74 13.92 -30.33
N ARG A 189 -30.65 12.58 -30.40
CA ARG A 189 -30.53 11.67 -31.56
C ARG A 189 -29.16 11.08 -31.90
N GLY A 190 -29.19 9.76 -32.08
CA GLY A 190 -28.53 9.09 -33.21
C GLY A 190 -27.44 8.12 -32.81
N GLY A 191 -27.75 6.81 -32.91
CA GLY A 191 -26.78 5.75 -32.68
C GLY A 191 -25.72 5.59 -33.78
N GLY A 192 -24.74 4.74 -33.47
CA GLY A 192 -23.89 4.08 -34.44
C GLY A 192 -22.51 4.69 -34.63
N ARG A 193 -21.52 4.19 -33.87
CA ARG A 193 -20.23 3.66 -34.34
C ARG A 193 -19.28 3.53 -33.15
N ALA A 194 -18.94 2.29 -32.81
CA ALA A 194 -17.82 1.96 -31.93
C ALA A 194 -16.51 2.35 -32.63
N GLY A 195 -16.20 3.65 -32.63
CA GLY A 195 -14.84 4.12 -32.83
C GLY A 195 -14.08 3.86 -31.54
N GLN A 196 -12.97 3.12 -31.63
CA GLN A 196 -11.95 3.06 -30.60
C GLN A 196 -11.44 4.50 -30.36
N GLY A 197 -12.07 5.21 -29.42
CA GLY A 197 -11.44 6.35 -28.78
C GLY A 197 -10.27 5.86 -27.93
N PRO A 198 -9.28 6.72 -27.62
CA PRO A 198 -8.27 6.38 -26.63
C PRO A 198 -9.00 5.90 -25.37
N SER A 199 -8.65 4.72 -24.88
CA SER A 199 -9.14 4.19 -23.61
C SER A 199 -9.07 5.31 -22.57
N PRO A 200 -10.15 5.60 -21.83
CA PRO A 200 -10.10 6.65 -20.83
C PRO A 200 -9.02 6.27 -19.82
N SER A 201 -7.94 7.05 -19.77
CA SER A 201 -6.92 6.93 -18.73
C SER A 201 -7.65 6.96 -17.38
N VAL A 202 -7.38 5.99 -16.52
CA VAL A 202 -8.06 5.94 -15.22
C VAL A 202 -7.51 7.05 -14.35
N GLU A 203 -8.42 7.87 -13.83
CA GLU A 203 -8.05 8.95 -12.93
C GLU A 203 -7.31 8.39 -11.69
N PRO A 204 -6.27 9.11 -11.21
CA PRO A 204 -5.51 8.69 -10.03
C PRO A 204 -6.33 8.80 -8.74
N THR A 205 -7.53 9.37 -8.81
CA THR A 205 -8.45 9.57 -7.70
C THR A 205 -9.72 8.76 -7.83
N VAL A 206 -10.32 8.43 -6.69
CA VAL A 206 -11.63 7.81 -6.59
C VAL A 206 -12.48 8.61 -5.62
N PHE A 207 -13.76 8.77 -5.94
CA PHE A 207 -14.72 9.40 -5.04
C PHE A 207 -15.24 8.36 -4.06
N LEU A 208 -15.14 8.64 -2.75
CA LEU A 208 -15.77 7.82 -1.72
C LEU A 208 -17.10 8.42 -1.32
N SER A 209 -18.18 7.70 -1.58
CA SER A 209 -19.57 8.09 -1.33
C SER A 209 -19.80 8.30 0.17
N SER A 210 -19.24 7.44 1.01
CA SER A 210 -19.34 7.52 2.48
C SER A 210 -18.69 8.78 3.08
N LEU A 211 -17.67 9.34 2.42
CA LEU A 211 -16.95 10.53 2.88
C LEU A 211 -17.29 11.79 2.09
N ASN A 212 -18.00 11.64 0.97
CA ASN A 212 -18.28 12.68 -0.02
C ASN A 212 -16.99 13.40 -0.50
N GLN A 213 -15.92 12.63 -0.76
CA GLN A 213 -14.60 13.19 -1.07
C GLN A 213 -13.79 12.33 -2.04
N TYR A 214 -12.97 13.00 -2.84
CA TYR A 214 -11.94 12.37 -3.66
C TYR A 214 -10.69 12.05 -2.86
N LEU A 215 -10.25 10.79 -2.96
CA LEU A 215 -9.00 10.28 -2.42
C LEU A 215 -8.15 9.66 -3.52
N LEU A 216 -6.88 9.41 -3.24
CA LEU A 216 -6.01 8.63 -4.12
C LEU A 216 -6.55 7.21 -4.25
N ARG A 217 -6.82 6.78 -5.49
CA ARG A 217 -7.38 5.46 -5.79
C ARG A 217 -6.50 4.35 -5.24
N ASP A 218 -5.19 4.41 -5.49
CA ASP A 218 -4.23 3.41 -5.02
C ASP A 218 -4.16 3.31 -3.49
N THR A 219 -4.47 4.39 -2.77
CA THR A 219 -4.55 4.36 -1.30
C THR A 219 -5.77 3.61 -0.82
N VAL A 220 -6.92 3.85 -1.45
CA VAL A 220 -8.16 3.16 -1.08
C VAL A 220 -8.03 1.68 -1.43
N VAL A 221 -7.46 1.34 -2.59
CA VAL A 221 -7.15 -0.05 -2.98
C VAL A 221 -6.19 -0.69 -1.98
N TYR A 222 -5.17 0.01 -1.50
CA TYR A 222 -4.28 -0.50 -0.45
C TYR A 222 -5.05 -0.84 0.84
N CYS A 223 -5.88 0.08 1.33
CA CYS A 223 -6.66 -0.14 2.56
C CYS A 223 -7.69 -1.26 2.38
N ALA A 224 -8.28 -1.39 1.19
CA ALA A 224 -9.15 -2.51 0.88
C ALA A 224 -8.37 -3.82 0.85
N ALA A 225 -7.20 -3.86 0.21
CA ALA A 225 -6.34 -5.04 0.16
C ALA A 225 -5.99 -5.58 1.56
N GLU A 226 -5.80 -4.69 2.56
CA GLU A 226 -5.69 -5.08 3.98
C GLU A 226 -6.94 -5.83 4.47
N ARG A 227 -8.15 -5.28 4.24
CA ARG A 227 -9.42 -5.93 4.61
C ARG A 227 -9.61 -7.29 3.95
N TYR A 228 -9.20 -7.41 2.68
CA TYR A 228 -9.30 -8.65 1.90
C TYR A 228 -8.18 -9.66 2.21
N GLY A 229 -7.13 -9.27 2.94
CA GLY A 229 -5.97 -10.11 3.23
C GLY A 229 -5.02 -10.33 2.05
N LEU A 230 -4.92 -9.34 1.15
CA LEU A 230 -4.15 -9.41 -0.10
C LEU A 230 -2.83 -8.64 0.01
N GLU A 231 -1.83 -9.22 0.66
CA GLU A 231 -0.56 -8.53 0.96
C GLU A 231 0.23 -8.11 -0.30
N GLU A 232 0.24 -8.93 -1.36
CA GLU A 232 0.92 -8.57 -2.61
C GLU A 232 0.21 -7.41 -3.33
N LEU A 233 -1.12 -7.31 -3.21
CA LEU A 233 -1.88 -6.17 -3.73
C LEU A 233 -1.54 -4.88 -2.98
N LYS A 234 -1.31 -4.93 -1.66
CA LYS A 234 -0.82 -3.77 -0.89
C LYS A 234 0.51 -3.26 -1.45
N LYS A 235 1.46 -4.16 -1.70
CA LYS A 235 2.78 -3.80 -2.26
C LYS A 235 2.66 -3.19 -3.66
N LEU A 236 1.80 -3.78 -4.50
CA LEU A 236 1.51 -3.31 -5.84
C LEU A 236 0.88 -1.90 -5.82
N ALA A 237 -0.15 -1.70 -5.00
CA ALA A 237 -0.87 -0.43 -4.91
C ALA A 237 0.03 0.70 -4.42
N LEU A 238 0.84 0.44 -3.39
CA LEU A 238 1.81 1.42 -2.89
C LEU A 238 2.86 1.81 -3.96
N ARG A 239 3.26 0.84 -4.78
CA ARG A 239 4.20 1.09 -5.87
C ARG A 239 3.58 1.94 -6.97
N LYS A 240 2.34 1.65 -7.38
CA LYS A 240 1.60 2.44 -8.36
C LYS A 240 1.36 3.87 -7.86
N GLN A 241 0.98 4.03 -6.60
CA GLN A 241 0.81 5.35 -5.97
C GLN A 241 2.07 6.21 -6.09
N GLY A 242 3.25 5.61 -5.89
CA GLY A 242 4.54 6.31 -6.00
C GLY A 242 4.89 6.81 -7.41
N LEU A 243 4.21 6.31 -8.45
CA LEU A 243 4.38 6.72 -9.84
C LEU A 243 3.41 7.83 -10.26
N GLN A 244 2.37 8.09 -9.47
CA GLN A 244 1.39 9.13 -9.77
C GLN A 244 1.99 10.53 -9.61
N THR A 245 1.61 11.45 -10.50
CA THR A 245 2.08 12.84 -10.49
C THR A 245 0.90 13.80 -10.69
N GLY A 246 1.09 15.08 -10.37
CA GLY A 246 0.04 16.10 -10.55
C GLY A 246 -1.11 16.03 -9.55
N ILE A 247 -0.89 15.41 -8.38
CA ILE A 247 -1.92 15.25 -7.34
C ILE A 247 -1.96 16.48 -6.43
N ASP A 248 -3.17 16.97 -6.16
CA ASP A 248 -3.40 18.07 -5.22
C ASP A 248 -2.97 17.74 -3.78
N VAL A 249 -2.40 18.74 -3.12
CA VAL A 249 -1.92 18.65 -1.73
C VAL A 249 -3.02 18.24 -0.77
N SER A 250 -4.23 18.79 -0.93
CA SER A 250 -5.39 18.43 -0.11
C SER A 250 -5.75 16.96 -0.28
N THR A 251 -5.77 16.44 -1.51
CA THR A 251 -6.05 15.02 -1.78
C THR A 251 -5.01 14.10 -1.16
N ILE A 252 -3.72 14.48 -1.16
CA ILE A 252 -2.67 13.71 -0.47
C ILE A 252 -2.94 13.65 1.04
N LEU A 253 -3.29 14.78 1.68
CA LEU A 253 -3.57 14.82 3.14
C LEU A 253 -4.78 13.97 3.51
N ARG A 254 -5.88 14.12 2.78
CA ARG A 254 -7.10 13.34 3.00
C ARG A 254 -6.85 11.84 2.84
N SER A 255 -6.06 11.47 1.82
CA SER A 255 -5.70 10.06 1.57
C SER A 255 -4.80 9.50 2.67
N ALA A 256 -3.86 10.31 3.18
CA ALA A 256 -3.04 9.95 4.33
C ALA A 256 -3.89 9.75 5.59
N GLN A 257 -4.83 10.64 5.88
CA GLN A 257 -5.75 10.52 7.02
C GLN A 257 -6.63 9.27 6.91
N TYR A 258 -7.16 9.01 5.72
CA TYR A 258 -7.93 7.79 5.43
C TYR A 258 -7.11 6.53 5.71
N CYS A 259 -5.86 6.47 5.22
CA CYS A 259 -4.93 5.38 5.51
C CYS A 259 -4.76 5.16 7.01
N TYR A 260 -4.50 6.21 7.79
CA TYR A 260 -4.28 6.10 9.22
C TYR A 260 -5.47 5.53 9.98
N ALA A 261 -6.68 5.78 9.50
CA ALA A 261 -7.90 5.27 10.11
C ALA A 261 -8.28 3.84 9.65
N HIS A 262 -7.81 3.42 8.47
CA HIS A 262 -8.21 2.15 7.85
C HIS A 262 -7.08 1.10 7.78
N THR A 263 -5.95 1.37 8.43
CA THR A 263 -4.82 0.42 8.55
C THR A 263 -4.32 0.35 9.99
N PRO A 264 -3.84 -0.82 10.45
CA PRO A 264 -3.35 -0.98 11.82
C PRO A 264 -2.07 -0.18 12.06
N ASP A 265 -1.75 0.05 13.34
CA ASP A 265 -0.54 0.78 13.73
C ASP A 265 0.78 0.12 13.31
N SER A 266 0.74 -1.18 13.05
CA SER A 266 1.86 -1.96 12.52
C SER A 266 2.16 -1.67 11.03
N ASP A 267 1.28 -0.98 10.30
CA ASP A 267 1.51 -0.64 8.89
C ASP A 267 2.47 0.55 8.71
N SER A 268 3.71 0.31 9.10
CA SER A 268 4.79 1.30 9.02
C SER A 268 5.13 1.69 7.58
N ARG A 269 4.90 0.81 6.60
CA ARG A 269 5.33 1.02 5.22
C ARG A 269 4.50 2.09 4.52
N LEU A 270 3.17 2.01 4.58
CA LEU A 270 2.31 3.02 3.97
C LEU A 270 2.43 4.36 4.72
N ARG A 271 2.53 4.32 6.05
CA ARG A 271 2.72 5.51 6.88
C ARG A 271 4.02 6.23 6.55
N ALA A 272 5.15 5.51 6.53
CA ALA A 272 6.44 6.09 6.15
C ALA A 272 6.42 6.65 4.72
N HIS A 273 5.73 5.99 3.79
CA HIS A 273 5.58 6.50 2.43
C HIS A 273 4.89 7.87 2.40
N TYR A 274 3.79 8.04 3.14
CA TYR A 274 3.10 9.32 3.24
C TYR A 274 3.94 10.40 3.93
N LEU A 275 4.58 10.07 5.04
CA LEU A 275 5.44 11.02 5.76
C LEU A 275 6.59 11.50 4.87
N ALA A 276 7.27 10.58 4.17
CA ALA A 276 8.33 10.91 3.23
C ALA A 276 7.83 11.77 2.06
N LEU A 277 6.65 11.45 1.50
CA LEU A 277 6.03 12.22 0.43
C LEU A 277 5.75 13.67 0.86
N ILE A 278 5.14 13.85 2.04
CA ILE A 278 4.81 15.17 2.58
C ILE A 278 6.07 15.98 2.88
N ILE A 279 7.07 15.38 3.54
CA ILE A 279 8.34 16.04 3.89
C ILE A 279 9.12 16.46 2.63
N ARG A 280 9.16 15.60 1.61
CA ARG A 280 9.80 15.89 0.31
C ARG A 280 9.12 17.05 -0.41
N CYS A 281 7.79 17.13 -0.31
CA CYS A 281 6.97 18.17 -0.94
C CYS A 281 6.71 19.40 -0.03
N ARG A 282 7.39 19.54 1.11
CA ARG A 282 7.09 20.55 2.16
C ARG A 282 6.95 21.99 1.67
N LYS A 283 7.69 22.40 0.62
CA LYS A 283 7.60 23.75 0.04
C LYS A 283 6.21 24.03 -0.54
N THR A 284 5.63 23.03 -1.21
CA THR A 284 4.28 23.10 -1.77
C THR A 284 3.24 23.17 -0.66
N PHE A 285 3.37 22.33 0.37
CA PHE A 285 2.49 22.31 1.54
C PHE A 285 2.52 23.62 2.34
N LYS A 286 3.71 24.23 2.51
CA LYS A 286 3.85 25.53 3.18
C LYS A 286 3.09 26.63 2.44
N ARG A 287 3.14 26.64 1.11
CA ARG A 287 2.49 27.66 0.28
C ARG A 287 0.97 27.48 0.22
N SER A 288 0.47 26.24 0.24
CA SER A 288 -0.96 25.97 0.11
C SER A 288 -1.77 26.29 1.37
N GLY A 289 -1.15 26.34 2.56
CA GLY A 289 -1.86 26.52 3.84
C GLY A 289 -2.77 25.36 4.23
N THR A 290 -2.85 24.32 3.40
CA THR A 290 -3.80 23.20 3.55
C THR A 290 -3.54 22.34 4.77
N MET A 291 -2.30 22.32 5.27
CA MET A 291 -1.92 21.53 6.45
C MET A 291 -2.70 21.97 7.70
N GLN A 292 -2.81 23.29 7.92
CA GLN A 292 -3.53 23.82 9.08
C GLN A 292 -5.01 23.45 9.01
N ALA A 293 -5.64 23.71 7.86
CA ALA A 293 -7.06 23.43 7.66
C ALA A 293 -7.40 21.94 7.85
N GLU A 294 -6.61 21.02 7.28
CA GLU A 294 -6.85 19.58 7.45
C GLU A 294 -6.58 19.09 8.88
N MET A 295 -5.62 19.70 9.58
CA MET A 295 -5.31 19.36 10.98
C MET A 295 -6.43 19.81 11.92
N GLU A 296 -6.94 21.03 11.77
CA GLU A 296 -8.08 21.54 12.56
C GLU A 296 -9.35 20.72 12.30
N LYS A 297 -9.58 20.34 11.03
CA LYS A 297 -10.69 19.47 10.64
C LYS A 297 -10.57 18.08 11.28
N ALA A 298 -9.39 17.47 11.26
CA ALA A 298 -9.18 16.16 11.89
C ALA A 298 -9.32 16.19 13.41
N GLY A 299 -8.95 17.30 14.06
CA GLY A 299 -9.13 17.48 15.50
C GLY A 299 -10.59 17.67 15.92
N SER A 300 -11.43 18.19 15.02
CA SER A 300 -12.84 18.50 15.29
C SER A 300 -13.81 17.44 14.77
N SER A 301 -13.44 16.72 13.71
CA SER A 301 -14.29 15.79 12.98
C SER A 301 -13.55 14.48 12.78
N ASN A 302 -14.15 13.36 13.23
CA ASN A 302 -13.64 12.02 13.01
C ASN A 302 -13.99 11.49 11.60
N LEU A 303 -13.99 12.38 10.59
CA LEU A 303 -14.58 12.13 9.27
C LEU A 303 -13.99 10.90 8.58
N TYR A 304 -12.67 10.72 8.68
CA TYR A 304 -11.98 9.60 8.04
C TYR A 304 -11.93 8.36 8.92
N GLY A 305 -12.49 8.41 10.14
CA GLY A 305 -12.39 7.34 11.14
C GLY A 305 -11.34 7.61 12.21
N GLN A 306 -11.45 6.84 13.29
CA GLN A 306 -10.60 6.97 14.47
C GLN A 306 -9.13 6.76 14.13
N GLY A 307 -8.26 7.61 14.66
CA GLY A 307 -6.81 7.53 14.42
C GLY A 307 -6.31 8.37 13.25
N SER A 308 -7.20 8.93 12.40
CA SER A 308 -6.83 9.82 11.30
C SER A 308 -5.96 11.02 11.74
N GLY A 309 -6.21 11.57 12.93
CA GLY A 309 -5.41 12.67 13.50
C GLY A 309 -3.98 12.29 13.90
N LYS A 310 -3.68 11.00 14.13
CA LYS A 310 -2.33 10.53 14.51
C LYS A 310 -1.30 10.84 13.42
N LEU A 311 -1.73 10.97 12.17
CA LEU A 311 -0.91 11.43 11.05
C LEU A 311 -0.11 12.69 11.40
N PHE A 312 -0.73 13.70 12.00
CA PHE A 312 -0.09 14.98 12.23
C PHE A 312 0.98 14.91 13.33
N PHE A 313 0.75 14.07 14.35
CA PHE A 313 1.76 13.80 15.36
C PHE A 313 2.96 13.07 14.75
N ASP A 314 2.72 11.99 14.02
CA ASP A 314 3.80 11.22 13.37
C ASP A 314 4.56 12.09 12.35
N LEU A 315 3.86 12.98 11.63
CA LEU A 315 4.46 13.94 10.72
C LEU A 315 5.33 14.98 11.42
N PHE A 316 4.87 15.52 12.54
CA PHE A 316 5.67 16.44 13.35
C PHE A 316 6.99 15.77 13.78
N VAL A 317 6.91 14.56 14.34
CA VAL A 317 8.10 13.80 14.77
C VAL A 317 9.03 13.53 13.59
N ALA A 318 8.49 13.08 12.45
CA ALA A 318 9.30 12.80 11.27
C ALA A 318 9.95 14.07 10.68
N MET A 319 9.29 15.22 10.78
CA MET A 319 9.86 16.51 10.36
C MET A 319 11.00 16.97 11.26
N CYS A 320 10.89 16.79 12.58
CA CYS A 320 11.96 17.09 13.52
C CYS A 320 13.20 16.24 13.22
N ASN A 321 13.04 14.92 13.13
CA ASN A 321 14.14 14.01 12.80
C ASN A 321 14.78 14.38 11.45
N HIS A 322 13.98 14.70 10.44
CA HIS A 322 14.50 15.13 9.14
C HIS A 322 15.29 16.44 9.20
N LEU A 323 14.88 17.40 10.03
CA LEU A 323 15.62 18.66 10.22
C LEU A 323 16.97 18.39 10.91
N ASP A 324 16.98 17.53 11.92
CA ASP A 324 18.20 17.13 12.63
C ASP A 324 19.17 16.45 11.65
N ASP A 325 18.70 15.49 10.86
CA ASP A 325 19.50 14.81 9.82
C ASP A 325 20.12 15.81 8.82
N VAL A 326 19.34 16.80 8.37
CA VAL A 326 19.82 17.83 7.43
C VAL A 326 20.89 18.72 8.07
N ILE A 327 20.73 19.07 9.33
CA ILE A 327 21.71 19.87 10.08
C ILE A 327 23.00 19.07 10.29
N GLU A 328 22.89 17.80 10.68
CA GLU A 328 24.04 16.90 10.83
C GLU A 328 24.81 16.72 9.52
N LEU A 329 24.10 16.50 8.40
CA LEU A 329 24.71 16.41 7.07
C LEU A 329 25.42 17.71 6.67
N SER A 330 24.83 18.87 6.97
CA SER A 330 25.45 20.18 6.71
C SER A 330 26.72 20.38 7.56
N ASN A 331 26.69 19.98 8.83
CA ASN A 331 27.83 20.09 9.74
C ASN A 331 28.96 19.12 9.36
N ALA A 332 28.62 17.89 8.94
CA ALA A 332 29.57 16.90 8.45
C ALA A 332 30.25 17.35 7.15
N ALA A 333 29.50 17.95 6.21
CA ALA A 333 30.04 18.52 4.98
C ALA A 333 31.00 19.70 5.26
N THR A 334 30.75 20.46 6.32
CA THR A 334 31.60 21.60 6.73
C THR A 334 32.88 21.14 7.44
N ARG A 335 32.85 20.01 8.14
CA ARG A 335 34.00 19.40 8.85
C ARG A 335 34.83 18.49 7.94
N GLY A 336 35.23 18.96 6.75
CA GLY A 336 35.99 18.19 5.75
C GLY A 336 37.13 17.32 6.35
N PRO A 337 37.54 16.23 5.67
CA PRO A 337 38.32 15.14 6.26
C PRO A 337 39.57 15.70 6.93
N GLN A 338 39.68 15.51 8.26
CA GLN A 338 40.93 15.78 8.96
C GLN A 338 41.98 14.83 8.37
N LEU A 339 42.82 15.37 7.49
CA LEU A 339 44.09 14.75 7.12
C LEU A 339 44.83 14.50 8.44
N LEU A 340 44.90 13.22 8.84
CA LEU A 340 45.87 12.77 9.83
C LEU A 340 47.25 13.09 9.24
N SER A 341 47.79 14.26 9.60
CA SER A 341 49.22 14.50 9.55
C SER A 341 49.86 13.65 10.64
N SER A 342 50.08 12.37 10.35
CA SER A 342 51.00 11.55 11.14
C SER A 342 52.41 12.00 10.79
N SER A 343 52.94 12.96 11.55
CA SER A 343 54.37 13.25 11.61
C SER A 343 55.06 12.00 12.14
N HIS A 344 55.56 11.14 11.24
CA HIS A 344 56.58 10.17 11.60
C HIS A 344 57.90 10.94 11.68
N ASP A 345 58.36 11.08 12.91
CA ASP A 345 59.68 11.52 13.29
C ASP A 345 60.62 10.32 13.10
N ASP A 346 61.46 10.35 12.06
CA ASP A 346 62.55 9.40 11.87
C ASP A 346 63.66 10.08 11.07
N THR A 347 64.61 10.69 11.78
CA THR A 347 65.95 10.90 11.23
C THR A 347 66.99 10.94 12.35
N GLN A 348 67.67 9.82 12.59
CA GLN A 348 69.07 9.85 13.02
C GLN A 348 69.85 8.72 12.31
N PRO A 349 71.03 8.99 11.74
CA PRO A 349 72.02 7.97 11.41
C PRO A 349 72.85 7.55 12.64
#